data_AF-A0A6V7I503-F1
#
_entry.id   AF-A0A6V7I503-F1
#
_cell.length_a   1.000
_cell.length_b   1.000
_cell.length_c   1.000
_cell.angle_alpha   90.00
_cell.angle_beta   90.00
_cell.angle_gamma   90.00
#
_symmetry.space_group_name_H-M   'P 1'
#
loop_
_entity.id
_entity.type
_entity.pdbx_description
1 polymer ?
#
loop_
_entity_poly.entity_id
_entity_poly.type
_entity_poly.pdbx_seq_one_letter_code
_entity_poly.pdbx_strand_id
1 'polypeptide(L)'
;ALKIYKKIHKFSAVTTYFSTHMWNFSNENTKGLWQNLTTEDKEIFSFSMFDFDWDDFMKKCVIGLRLYAFKDDPSTIPIARKRMA
;
A
#
# COMPACT_ATOMS: atom_id res chain seq x y z
N ALA A 1 8.92 2.39 -29.08
CA ALA A 1 9.67 1.53 -28.15
C ALA A 1 10.84 2.24 -27.46
N LEU A 2 11.87 2.72 -28.19
CA LEU A 2 13.13 3.22 -27.60
C LEU A 2 12.99 4.38 -26.58
N LYS A 3 12.07 5.32 -26.78
CA LYS A 3 11.85 6.46 -25.88
C LYS A 3 11.27 6.05 -24.52
N ILE A 4 10.38 5.06 -24.49
CA ILE A 4 9.78 4.54 -23.26
C ILE A 4 10.85 3.79 -22.45
N TYR A 5 11.67 2.97 -23.13
CA TYR A 5 12.76 2.24 -22.49
C TYR A 5 13.77 3.17 -21.81
N LYS A 6 14.14 4.29 -22.45
CA LYS A 6 14.99 5.33 -21.85
C LYS A 6 14.38 5.93 -20.57
N LYS A 7 13.06 6.16 -20.54
CA LYS A 7 12.37 6.69 -19.36
C LYS A 7 12.35 5.67 -18.22
N ILE A 8 12.02 4.41 -18.51
CA ILE A 8 11.99 3.31 -17.53
C ILE A 8 13.39 3.13 -16.93
N HIS A 9 14.42 3.09 -17.76
CA HIS A 9 15.80 2.87 -17.29
C HIS A 9 16.30 4.03 -16.44
N LYS A 10 15.96 5.28 -16.79
CA LYS A 10 16.27 6.45 -15.95
C LYS A 10 15.55 6.38 -14.61
N PHE A 11 14.25 6.07 -14.61
CA PHE A 11 13.46 5.95 -13.38
C PHE A 11 14.02 4.84 -12.47
N SER A 12 14.25 3.65 -13.05
CA SER A 12 14.85 2.53 -12.34
C SER A 12 16.18 2.95 -11.70
N ALA A 13 17.08 3.60 -12.45
CA ALA A 13 18.38 4.01 -11.93
C ALA A 13 18.28 4.98 -10.75
N VAL A 14 17.35 5.94 -10.78
CA VAL A 14 17.18 6.89 -9.66
C VAL A 14 16.47 6.28 -8.45
N THR A 15 15.65 5.26 -8.64
CA THR A 15 14.95 4.57 -7.54
C THR A 15 15.72 3.40 -6.96
N THR A 16 16.73 2.87 -7.67
CA THR A 16 17.49 1.67 -7.28
C THR A 16 17.91 1.72 -5.82
N TYR A 17 18.50 2.83 -5.37
CA TYR A 17 18.94 2.97 -3.99
C TYR A 17 17.81 2.71 -2.98
N PHE A 18 16.64 3.30 -3.18
CA PHE A 18 15.50 3.14 -2.27
C PHE A 18 14.86 1.76 -2.39
N SER A 19 14.84 1.16 -3.58
CA SER A 19 14.16 -0.11 -3.82
C SER A 19 14.99 -1.36 -3.49
N THR A 20 16.33 -1.28 -3.54
CA THR A 20 17.20 -2.45 -3.37
C THR A 20 17.89 -2.55 -2.02
N HIS A 21 17.84 -1.48 -1.21
CA HIS A 21 18.42 -1.51 0.12
C HIS A 21 17.38 -2.04 1.12
N MET A 22 17.86 -2.80 2.10
CA MET A 22 17.03 -3.26 3.20
C MET A 22 16.81 -2.12 4.19
N TRP A 23 15.55 -1.76 4.38
CA TRP A 23 15.15 -0.75 5.35
C TRP A 23 14.60 -1.45 6.59
N ASN A 24 15.20 -1.17 7.74
CA ASN A 24 14.65 -1.63 9.01
C ASN A 24 13.68 -0.58 9.54
N PHE A 25 12.38 -0.85 9.41
CA PHE A 25 11.33 -0.02 10.00
C PHE A 25 10.96 -0.57 11.37
N SER A 26 11.09 0.26 12.40
CA SER A 26 10.72 -0.08 13.77
C SER A 26 9.59 0.84 14.25
N ASN A 27 8.61 0.24 14.93
CA ASN A 27 7.53 0.95 15.62
C ASN A 27 7.45 0.53 17.09
N GLU A 28 8.58 0.10 17.67
CA GLU A 28 8.60 -0.45 19.03
C GLU A 28 8.14 0.56 20.09
N ASN A 29 8.46 1.85 19.93
CA ASN A 29 7.95 2.89 20.83
C ASN A 29 6.41 3.01 20.78
N THR A 30 5.82 2.91 19.59
CA THR A 30 4.36 2.96 19.42
C THR A 30 3.70 1.73 20.02
N LYS A 31 4.28 0.54 19.81
CA LYS A 31 3.80 -0.71 20.44
C LYS A 31 3.90 -0.64 21.96
N GLY A 32 5.03 -0.17 22.48
CA GLY A 32 5.26 -0.01 23.91
C GLY A 32 4.27 0.97 24.54
N LEU A 33 4.03 2.11 23.88
CA LEU A 33 3.00 3.06 24.31
C LEU A 33 1.62 2.39 24.35
N TRP A 34 1.22 1.67 23.29
CA TRP A 34 -0.06 0.95 23.26
C TRP A 34 -0.18 -0.05 24.41
N GLN A 35 0.87 -0.82 24.69
CA GLN A 35 0.86 -1.81 25.77
C GLN A 35 0.66 -1.18 27.17
N ASN A 36 1.20 0.02 27.38
CA ASN A 36 1.11 0.74 28.66
C ASN A 36 -0.23 1.44 28.90
N LEU A 37 -1.11 1.53 27.89
CA LEU A 37 -2.42 2.16 28.04
C LEU A 37 -3.42 1.25 28.77
N THR A 38 -4.31 1.91 29.52
CA THR A 38 -5.49 1.26 30.12
C THR A 38 -6.46 0.80 29.02
N THR A 39 -7.39 -0.09 29.37
CA THR A 39 -8.45 -0.50 28.42
C THR A 39 -9.30 0.69 27.98
N GLU A 40 -9.64 1.59 28.90
CA GLU A 40 -10.41 2.80 28.62
C GLU A 40 -9.69 3.71 27.62
N ASP A 41 -8.39 3.99 27.82
CA ASP A 41 -7.62 4.82 26.90
C ASP A 41 -7.47 4.18 25.50
N LYS A 42 -7.36 2.84 25.44
CA LYS A 42 -7.31 2.10 24.17
C LYS A 42 -8.62 2.22 23.39
N GLU A 43 -9.76 2.21 24.08
CA GLU A 43 -11.07 2.37 23.48
C GLU A 43 -11.30 3.81 22.98
N ILE A 44 -10.88 4.80 23.77
CA ILE A 44 -10.99 6.21 23.39
C ILE A 44 -10.04 6.55 22.23
N PHE A 45 -8.82 5.98 22.23
CA PHE A 45 -7.76 6.29 21.28
C PHE A 45 -7.22 5.03 20.59
N SER A 46 -8.01 4.41 19.71
CA SER A 46 -7.59 3.24 18.94
C SER A 46 -6.61 3.61 17.80
N PHE A 47 -5.31 3.64 18.12
CA PHE A 47 -4.24 3.87 17.15
C PHE A 47 -3.40 2.62 16.84
N SER A 48 -3.67 1.51 17.52
CA SER A 48 -3.00 0.26 17.22
C SER A 48 -3.48 -0.30 15.89
N MET A 49 -2.53 -0.77 15.08
CA MET A 49 -2.83 -1.46 13.83
C MET A 49 -2.85 -2.99 13.98
N PHE A 50 -2.87 -3.50 15.22
CA PHE A 50 -2.90 -4.95 15.46
C PHE A 50 -4.16 -5.61 14.91
N ASP A 51 -5.31 -4.97 15.13
CA ASP A 51 -6.62 -5.48 14.72
C ASP A 51 -7.07 -4.89 13.36
N PHE A 52 -6.15 -4.21 12.67
CA PHE A 52 -6.45 -3.59 11.38
C PHE A 52 -6.36 -4.63 10.26
N ASP A 53 -7.45 -4.80 9.50
CA ASP A 53 -7.49 -5.68 8.34
C ASP A 53 -6.77 -5.03 7.14
N TRP A 54 -5.49 -5.35 7.00
CA TRP A 54 -4.66 -4.88 5.90
C TRP A 54 -5.13 -5.40 4.54
N ASP A 55 -5.71 -6.60 4.48
CA ASP A 55 -6.17 -7.18 3.21
C ASP A 55 -7.41 -6.45 2.71
N ASP A 56 -8.37 -6.16 3.59
CA ASP A 56 -9.54 -5.34 3.26
C ASP A 56 -9.14 -3.91 2.87
N PHE A 57 -8.25 -3.28 3.63
CA PHE A 57 -7.72 -1.95 3.30
C PHE A 57 -7.09 -1.93 1.91
N MET A 58 -6.20 -2.87 1.60
CA MET A 58 -5.52 -2.92 0.31
C MET A 58 -6.50 -3.18 -0.84
N LYS A 59 -7.51 -4.06 -0.65
CA LYS A 59 -8.58 -4.27 -1.64
C LYS A 59 -9.33 -2.98 -1.91
N LYS A 60 -9.75 -2.26 -0.86
CA LYS A 60 -10.45 -0.97 -0.98
C LYS A 60 -9.59 0.08 -1.67
N CYS A 61 -8.29 0.15 -1.35
CA CYS A 61 -7.35 1.05 -2.01
C CYS A 61 -7.24 0.77 -3.51
N VAL A 62 -7.08 -0.49 -3.91
CA VAL A 62 -6.98 -0.87 -5.34
C VAL A 62 -8.27 -0.54 -6.09
N ILE A 63 -9.43 -0.84 -5.50
CA ILE A 63 -10.74 -0.51 -6.08
C ILE A 63 -10.91 1.02 -6.22
N GLY A 64 -10.57 1.77 -5.17
CA GLY A 64 -10.63 3.23 -5.19
C GLY A 64 -9.71 3.84 -6.24
N LEU A 65 -8.48 3.36 -6.36
CA LEU A 65 -7.53 3.81 -7.38
C LEU A 65 -8.09 3.58 -8.80
N ARG A 66 -8.68 2.40 -9.04
CA ARG A 66 -9.34 2.06 -10.30
C ARG A 66 -10.46 3.04 -10.65
N LEU A 67 -11.38 3.25 -9.72
CA LEU A 67 -12.56 4.08 -9.93
C LEU A 67 -12.21 5.56 -10.08
N TYR A 68 -11.33 6.09 -9.23
CA TYR A 68 -11.15 7.53 -9.12
C TYR A 68 -9.92 8.06 -9.86
N ALA A 69 -8.77 7.39 -9.73
CA ALA A 69 -7.54 7.86 -10.38
C ALA A 69 -7.51 7.43 -11.86
N PHE A 70 -7.85 6.18 -12.13
CA PHE A 70 -7.85 5.63 -13.50
C PHE A 70 -9.17 5.82 -14.23
N LYS A 71 -10.25 6.15 -13.52
CA LYS A 71 -11.60 6.29 -14.11
C LYS A 71 -12.02 5.05 -14.90
N ASP A 72 -11.63 3.87 -14.40
CA ASP A 72 -11.88 2.57 -15.05
C ASP A 72 -13.01 1.84 -14.31
N ASP A 73 -14.08 1.51 -15.03
CA ASP A 73 -15.27 0.91 -14.45
C ASP A 73 -15.02 -0.55 -14.01
N PRO A 74 -15.60 -1.03 -12.90
CA PRO A 74 -15.43 -2.42 -12.46
C PRO A 74 -15.95 -3.45 -13.47
N SER A 75 -16.89 -3.09 -14.35
CA SER A 75 -17.39 -3.96 -15.43
C SER A 75 -16.30 -4.38 -16.42
N THR A 76 -15.17 -3.68 -16.49
CA THR A 76 -14.05 -4.02 -17.37
C THR A 76 -13.12 -5.10 -16.79
N ILE A 77 -13.29 -5.46 -15.51
CA ILE A 77 -12.46 -6.46 -14.81
C ILE A 77 -12.46 -7.83 -15.52
N PRO A 78 -13.61 -8.42 -15.95
CA PRO A 78 -13.61 -9.70 -16.65
C PRO A 78 -12.79 -9.69 -17.93
N ILE A 79 -12.80 -8.56 -18.67
CA ILE A 79 -12.02 -8.38 -19.90
C ILE A 79 -10.53 -8.29 -19.56
N ALA A 80 -10.17 -7.53 -18.52
CA ALA A 80 -8.78 -7.41 -18.07
C ALA A 80 -8.21 -8.76 -17.64
N ARG A 81 -8.98 -9.59 -16.90
CA ARG A 81 -8.57 -10.94 -16.49
C ARG A 81 -8.28 -11.85 -17.68
N LYS A 82 -9.09 -11.78 -18.75
CA LYS A 82 -8.85 -12.55 -19.99
C LYS A 82 -7.58 -12.13 -20.73
N ARG A 83 -7.10 -10.89 -20.55
CA ARG A 83 -5.86 -10.37 -21.18
C ARG A 83 -4.58 -10.71 -20.40
N MET A 84 -4.72 -11.09 -19.12
CA MET A 84 -3.59 -11.50 -18.28
C MET A 84 -3.32 -13.01 -18.33
N ALA A 85 -4.29 -13.80 -18.82
CA ALA A 85 -4.12 -15.22 -19.13
C ALA A 85 -3.44 -15.38 -20.50
#